data_AF-A0A943N7H0-F1
#
_entry.id   AF-A0A943N7H0-F1
#
_cell.length_a   1.000
_cell.length_b   1.000
_cell.length_c   1.000
_cell.angle_alpha   90.00
_cell.angle_beta   90.00
_cell.angle_gamma   90.00
#
_symmetry.space_group_name_H-M   'P 1'
#
loop_
_entity.id
_entity.type
_entity.pdbx_description
1 polymer ?
#
loop_
_entity_poly.entity_id
_entity_poly.type
_entity_poly.pdbx_seq_one_letter_code
_entity_poly.pdbx_strand_id
1 'polypeptide(L)'
;MKRHIIPCILSLTLLLTACGGEQAAADTAEEAVKDHYYQILDAAGKELYTVTDSGAVAEIDALINKAGGENADHGNAEGDPLYTYVYWQETTLHAGEDPDTEREYLEVFRTQVRQGSNTVTTEVLSDTLEGVGSFVGVEGLGGLLTFTAEVPRETADALRDPAQFAGA
;
A
#
# COMPACT_ATOMS: atom_id res chain seq x y z
N MET A 1 12.11 11.88 75.47
CA MET A 1 10.65 11.63 75.60
C MET A 1 9.98 12.37 74.45
N LYS A 2 9.60 11.66 73.37
CA LYS A 2 8.19 11.40 72.98
C LYS A 2 7.41 12.72 72.87
N ARG A 3 7.07 13.23 71.67
CA ARG A 3 5.97 12.72 70.83
C ARG A 3 5.92 13.43 69.45
N HIS A 4 6.03 12.62 68.40
CA HIS A 4 5.31 12.65 67.10
C HIS A 4 4.82 14.00 66.54
N ILE A 5 5.60 14.59 65.64
CA ILE A 5 5.07 15.38 64.51
C ILE A 5 5.39 14.56 63.25
N ILE A 6 4.45 14.53 62.31
CA ILE A 6 4.42 13.76 61.06
C ILE A 6 3.80 12.35 61.21
N PRO A 7 2.46 12.26 61.19
CA PRO A 7 1.81 11.10 60.57
C PRO A 7 0.76 11.55 59.54
N CYS A 8 1.03 12.58 58.73
CA CYS A 8 0.11 12.99 57.66
C CYS A 8 0.66 12.80 56.24
N ILE A 9 1.92 12.36 56.07
CA ILE A 9 2.53 12.23 54.73
C ILE A 9 2.67 10.76 54.31
N LEU A 10 2.55 9.79 55.23
CA LEU A 10 2.70 8.37 54.93
C LEU A 10 1.38 7.61 54.69
N SER A 11 0.23 8.29 54.78
CA SER A 11 -1.09 7.68 54.49
C SER A 11 -1.59 7.97 53.08
N LEU A 12 -0.96 8.90 52.36
CA LEU A 12 -1.41 9.29 51.02
C LEU A 12 -0.82 8.43 49.89
N THR A 13 0.15 7.56 50.19
CA THR A 13 0.73 6.62 49.21
C THR A 13 0.06 5.24 49.22
N LEU A 14 -0.84 4.95 50.17
CA LEU A 14 -1.53 3.65 50.28
C LEU A 14 -3.00 3.68 49.82
N LEU A 15 -3.51 4.83 49.37
CA LEU A 15 -4.88 4.98 48.85
C LEU A 15 -4.97 5.05 47.31
N LEU A 16 -3.85 4.86 46.59
CA LEU A 16 -3.80 4.89 45.12
C LEU A 16 -3.54 3.51 44.48
N THR A 17 -3.91 2.41 45.14
CA THR A 17 -3.82 1.06 44.53
C THR A 17 -5.14 0.28 44.56
N ALA A 18 -6.27 0.94 44.82
CA ALA A 18 -7.56 0.26 44.82
C ALA A 18 -8.71 1.14 44.33
N CYS A 19 -8.61 1.64 43.10
CA CYS A 19 -9.73 1.83 42.16
C CYS A 19 -9.13 2.33 40.84
N GLY A 20 -9.38 1.64 39.73
CA GLY A 20 -8.81 1.99 38.42
C GLY A 20 -8.12 0.82 37.73
N GLY A 21 -8.53 -0.40 38.02
CA GLY A 21 -8.34 -1.51 37.09
C GLY A 21 -9.35 -1.37 35.95
N GLU A 22 -9.11 -0.43 35.06
CA GLU A 22 -9.55 -0.50 33.67
C GLU A 22 -8.48 0.23 32.87
N GLN A 23 -7.33 -0.42 32.79
CA GLN A 23 -6.19 0.06 32.05
C GLN A 23 -6.57 -0.02 30.58
N ALA A 24 -6.74 1.16 30.00
CA ALA A 24 -6.58 1.45 28.59
C ALA A 24 -7.15 0.38 27.65
N ALA A 25 -8.40 0.59 27.22
CA ALA A 25 -8.63 0.47 25.78
C ALA A 25 -7.70 1.50 25.14
N ALA A 26 -6.44 1.11 24.92
CA ALA A 26 -5.65 1.67 23.87
C ALA A 26 -6.51 1.44 22.63
N ASP A 27 -7.16 2.49 22.18
CA ASP A 27 -7.76 2.60 20.87
C ASP A 27 -6.61 2.60 19.85
N THR A 28 -5.83 1.53 19.87
CA THR A 28 -5.09 1.08 18.71
C THR A 28 -6.14 0.28 17.96
N ALA A 29 -6.99 1.00 17.23
CA ALA A 29 -7.54 0.41 16.03
C ALA A 29 -6.30 -0.02 15.24
N GLU A 30 -5.95 -1.29 15.36
CA GLU A 30 -5.01 -1.93 14.45
C GLU A 30 -5.64 -1.68 13.09
N GLU A 31 -5.08 -0.73 12.33
CA GLU A 31 -5.58 -0.46 10.98
C GLU A 31 -5.55 -1.81 10.28
N ALA A 32 -6.74 -2.32 9.96
CA ALA A 32 -6.86 -3.61 9.31
C ALA A 32 -6.04 -3.54 8.04
N VAL A 33 -4.93 -4.29 8.00
CA VAL A 33 -4.04 -4.33 6.85
C VAL A 33 -4.91 -4.67 5.64
N LYS A 34 -4.88 -3.78 4.65
CA LYS A 34 -5.66 -3.95 3.43
C LYS A 34 -5.00 -5.06 2.63
N ASP A 35 -5.77 -6.03 2.18
CA ASP A 35 -5.26 -7.04 1.28
C ASP A 35 -5.04 -6.43 -0.11
N HIS A 36 -4.10 -6.99 -0.85
CA HIS A 36 -3.79 -6.56 -2.21
C HIS A 36 -3.24 -7.70 -3.04
N TYR A 37 -3.43 -7.59 -4.35
CA TYR A 37 -2.97 -8.57 -5.31
C TYR A 37 -2.57 -7.89 -6.62
N TYR A 38 -1.90 -8.63 -7.49
CA TYR A 38 -1.53 -8.16 -8.81
C TYR A 38 -2.28 -8.90 -9.91
N GLN A 39 -2.81 -8.14 -10.87
CA GLN A 39 -3.24 -8.67 -12.16
C GLN A 39 -2.19 -8.32 -13.20
N ILE A 40 -1.66 -9.31 -13.91
CA ILE A 40 -0.62 -9.11 -14.93
C ILE A 40 -1.26 -9.24 -16.31
N LEU A 41 -1.16 -8.18 -17.11
CA LEU A 41 -1.68 -8.09 -18.47
C LEU A 41 -0.56 -8.19 -19.50
N ASP A 42 -0.86 -8.79 -20.65
CA ASP A 42 -0.01 -8.73 -21.83
C ASP A 42 -0.05 -7.36 -22.53
N ALA A 43 0.75 -7.20 -23.59
CA ALA A 43 0.80 -5.99 -24.40
C ALA A 43 -0.55 -5.60 -25.04
N ALA A 44 -1.48 -6.53 -25.20
CA ALA A 44 -2.83 -6.27 -25.71
C ALA A 44 -3.84 -5.95 -24.60
N GLY A 45 -3.40 -5.88 -23.34
CA GLY A 45 -4.25 -5.66 -22.17
C GLY A 45 -5.04 -6.90 -21.75
N LYS A 46 -4.70 -8.08 -22.26
CA LYS A 46 -5.35 -9.33 -21.85
C LYS A 46 -4.67 -9.87 -20.60
N GLU A 47 -5.46 -10.29 -19.62
CA GLU A 47 -4.95 -10.96 -18.42
C GLU A 47 -4.18 -12.24 -18.76
N LEU A 48 -2.98 -12.33 -18.19
CA LEU A 48 -2.13 -13.52 -18.19
C LEU A 48 -2.18 -14.25 -16.85
N TYR A 49 -2.07 -13.51 -15.75
CA TYR A 49 -1.98 -14.05 -14.40
C TYR A 49 -2.70 -13.15 -13.38
N THR A 50 -3.28 -13.77 -12.36
CA THR A 50 -3.68 -13.13 -11.11
C THR A 50 -2.79 -13.69 -10.00
N VAL A 51 -2.05 -12.83 -9.32
CA VAL A 51 -1.06 -13.19 -8.30
C VAL A 51 -1.60 -12.79 -6.93
N THR A 52 -2.08 -13.78 -6.18
CA THR A 52 -2.66 -13.61 -4.84
C THR A 52 -1.83 -14.28 -3.74
N ASP A 53 -0.81 -15.06 -4.09
CA ASP A 53 0.10 -15.60 -3.08
C ASP A 53 0.90 -14.47 -2.44
N SER A 54 0.85 -14.41 -1.12
CA SER A 54 1.47 -13.33 -0.34
C SER A 54 2.99 -13.25 -0.54
N GLY A 55 3.67 -14.37 -0.80
CA GLY A 55 5.10 -14.38 -1.09
C GLY A 55 5.40 -13.73 -2.44
N ALA A 56 4.71 -14.18 -3.48
CA ALA A 56 4.85 -13.62 -4.83
C ALA A 56 4.41 -12.15 -4.91
N VAL A 57 3.33 -11.77 -4.21
CA VAL A 57 2.89 -10.38 -4.09
C VAL A 57 3.99 -9.52 -3.46
N ALA A 58 4.60 -9.97 -2.35
CA ALA A 58 5.68 -9.25 -1.68
C ALA A 58 6.95 -9.13 -2.56
N GLU A 59 7.24 -10.13 -3.38
CA GLU A 59 8.34 -10.06 -4.37
C GLU A 59 8.07 -8.98 -5.43
N ILE A 60 6.85 -8.92 -5.97
CA ILE A 60 6.46 -7.87 -6.93
C ILE A 60 6.52 -6.49 -6.25
N ASP A 61 6.01 -6.34 -5.03
CA ASP A 61 6.09 -5.09 -4.26
C ASP A 61 7.55 -4.62 -4.11
N ALA A 62 8.46 -5.53 -3.77
CA ALA A 62 9.87 -5.19 -3.61
C ALA A 62 10.53 -4.73 -4.93
N LEU A 63 10.09 -5.27 -6.07
CA LEU A 63 10.56 -4.86 -7.40
C LEU A 63 9.99 -3.48 -7.80
N ILE A 64 8.69 -3.26 -7.60
CA ILE A 64 8.00 -2.02 -7.97
C ILE A 64 8.41 -0.85 -7.06
N ASN A 65 8.61 -1.08 -5.76
CA ASN A 65 9.09 -0.05 -4.84
C ASN A 65 10.50 0.45 -5.20
N LYS A 66 11.35 -0.41 -5.77
CA LYS A 66 12.65 0.02 -6.35
C LYS A 66 12.47 0.87 -7.62
N ALA A 67 11.34 0.73 -8.31
CA ALA A 67 11.02 1.52 -9.50
C ALA A 67 10.51 2.93 -9.18
N GLY A 68 9.78 3.12 -8.08
CA GLY A 68 9.21 4.42 -7.69
C GLY A 68 10.18 5.43 -7.04
N GLY A 69 11.49 5.32 -7.28
CA GLY A 69 12.53 6.06 -6.53
C GLY A 69 12.65 7.56 -6.86
N GLU A 70 13.53 8.24 -6.11
CA GLU A 70 13.79 9.70 -6.10
C GLU A 70 14.17 10.35 -7.46
N ASN A 71 14.33 9.55 -8.53
CA ASN A 71 14.72 9.99 -9.87
C ASN A 71 13.62 9.77 -10.93
N ALA A 72 12.35 9.67 -10.52
CA ALA A 72 11.26 9.48 -11.45
C ALA A 72 10.94 10.79 -12.20
N ASP A 73 10.90 10.73 -13.53
CA ASP A 73 10.45 11.81 -14.40
C ASP A 73 8.94 11.71 -14.65
N HIS A 74 8.28 12.85 -14.82
CA HIS A 74 6.87 12.87 -15.20
C HIS A 74 6.66 12.46 -16.66
N GLY A 75 5.58 11.70 -16.90
CA GLY A 75 5.13 11.32 -18.23
C GLY A 75 5.44 9.87 -18.59
N ASN A 76 5.03 9.48 -19.79
CA ASN A 76 5.13 8.12 -20.30
C ASN A 76 6.48 7.89 -20.98
N ALA A 77 7.07 6.70 -20.80
CA ALA A 77 8.19 6.27 -21.63
C ALA A 77 7.74 5.90 -23.05
N GLU A 78 8.66 6.10 -24.00
CA GLU A 78 8.47 5.69 -25.39
C GLU A 78 8.38 4.16 -25.53
N GLY A 79 7.60 3.71 -26.51
CA GLY A 79 7.40 2.31 -26.83
C GLY A 79 6.26 1.65 -26.05
N ASP A 80 5.67 0.63 -26.67
CA ASP A 80 4.54 -0.10 -26.10
C ASP A 80 4.98 -0.96 -24.91
N PRO A 81 4.14 -1.07 -23.86
CA PRO A 81 4.41 -1.98 -22.76
C PRO A 81 4.42 -3.43 -23.24
N LEU A 82 5.36 -4.21 -22.73
CA LEU A 82 5.40 -5.67 -22.88
C LEU A 82 4.42 -6.32 -21.90
N TYR A 83 4.42 -5.85 -20.66
CA TYR A 83 3.51 -6.28 -19.60
C TYR A 83 3.03 -5.08 -18.77
N THR A 84 1.82 -5.20 -18.22
CA THR A 84 1.28 -4.25 -17.25
C THR A 84 0.92 -4.98 -15.97
N TYR A 85 1.50 -4.55 -14.86
CA TYR A 85 1.21 -5.02 -13.51
C TYR A 85 0.18 -4.06 -12.90
N VAL A 86 -1.02 -4.57 -12.65
CA VAL A 86 -2.14 -3.81 -12.11
C VAL A 86 -2.25 -4.12 -10.63
N TYR A 87 -2.13 -3.11 -9.77
CA TYR A 87 -2.24 -3.24 -8.33
C TYR A 87 -3.68 -3.06 -7.89
N TRP A 88 -4.26 -4.13 -7.35
CA TRP A 88 -5.60 -4.14 -6.77
C TRP A 88 -5.49 -4.20 -5.26
N GLN A 89 -6.19 -3.31 -4.56
CA GLN A 89 -6.20 -3.27 -3.09
C GLN A 89 -7.63 -3.19 -2.59
N GLU A 90 -7.93 -3.84 -1.47
CA GLU A 90 -9.21 -3.70 -0.80
C GLU A 90 -9.55 -2.22 -0.53
N THR A 91 -10.83 -1.91 -0.39
CA THR A 91 -11.29 -0.61 0.07
C THR A 91 -11.03 -0.44 1.57
N THR A 92 -10.97 0.81 2.00
CA THR A 92 -10.80 1.12 3.41
C THR A 92 -12.07 0.72 4.16
N LEU A 93 -11.93 0.02 5.30
CA LEU A 93 -13.08 -0.29 6.14
C LEU A 93 -13.55 1.00 6.83
N HIS A 94 -14.81 1.38 6.62
CA HIS A 94 -15.38 2.58 7.24
C HIS A 94 -15.88 2.28 8.66
N ALA A 95 -15.92 3.32 9.50
CA ALA A 95 -16.36 3.20 10.87
C ALA A 95 -17.80 2.68 10.96
N GLY A 96 -17.99 1.55 11.64
CA GLY A 96 -19.29 0.90 11.82
C GLY A 96 -19.62 -0.18 10.78
N GLU A 97 -18.73 -0.44 9.81
CA GLU A 97 -18.81 -1.62 8.95
C GLU A 97 -18.30 -2.87 9.67
N ASP A 98 -18.84 -4.03 9.29
CA ASP A 98 -18.43 -5.32 9.84
C ASP A 98 -17.08 -5.74 9.25
N PRO A 99 -16.03 -5.93 10.06
CA PRO A 99 -14.70 -6.30 9.57
C PRO A 99 -14.66 -7.67 8.87
N ASP A 100 -15.64 -8.54 9.10
CA ASP A 100 -15.71 -9.87 8.48
C ASP A 100 -16.45 -9.87 7.12
N THR A 101 -16.95 -8.71 6.66
CA THR A 101 -17.59 -8.58 5.35
C THR A 101 -16.53 -8.50 4.24
N GLU A 102 -16.75 -9.23 3.13
CA GLU A 102 -15.91 -9.11 1.93
C GLU A 102 -15.88 -7.66 1.43
N ARG A 103 -14.68 -7.12 1.25
CA ARG A 103 -14.45 -5.75 0.79
C ARG A 103 -14.26 -5.71 -0.71
N GLU A 104 -14.67 -4.60 -1.32
CA GLU A 104 -14.42 -4.35 -2.74
C GLU A 104 -12.92 -4.09 -2.96
N TYR A 105 -12.40 -4.45 -4.13
CA TYR A 105 -11.03 -4.10 -4.52
C TYR A 105 -11.04 -2.98 -5.56
N LEU A 106 -10.12 -2.05 -5.43
CA LEU A 106 -9.92 -0.94 -6.34
C LEU A 106 -8.56 -1.01 -7.02
N GLU A 107 -8.52 -0.58 -8.27
CA GLU A 107 -7.31 -0.49 -9.06
C GLU A 107 -6.54 0.79 -8.70
N VAL A 108 -5.43 0.69 -7.98
CA VAL A 108 -4.74 1.88 -7.42
C VAL A 108 -3.68 2.43 -8.39
N PHE A 109 -2.88 1.54 -8.99
CA PHE A 109 -1.87 1.95 -9.96
C PHE A 109 -1.53 0.83 -10.94
N ARG A 110 -0.97 1.24 -12.08
CA ARG A 110 -0.43 0.35 -13.11
C ARG A 110 1.07 0.56 -13.25
N THR A 111 1.83 -0.52 -13.28
CA THR A 111 3.26 -0.50 -13.58
C THR A 111 3.52 -1.21 -14.90
N GLN A 112 4.01 -0.45 -15.88
CA GLN A 112 4.24 -0.86 -17.26
C GLN A 112 5.72 -1.13 -17.49
N VAL A 113 6.01 -2.31 -18.04
CA VAL A 113 7.36 -2.81 -18.28
C VAL A 113 7.55 -2.98 -19.77
N ARG A 114 8.65 -2.49 -20.33
CA ARG A 114 8.89 -2.47 -21.78
C ARG A 114 9.93 -3.48 -22.23
N GLN A 115 9.80 -3.92 -23.48
CA GLN A 115 10.81 -4.74 -24.13
C GLN A 115 12.03 -3.89 -24.49
N GLY A 116 13.23 -4.31 -24.11
CA GLY A 116 14.48 -3.69 -24.55
C GLY A 116 14.87 -2.38 -23.84
N SER A 117 14.05 -1.88 -22.90
CA SER A 117 14.39 -0.73 -22.05
C SER A 117 14.15 -1.05 -20.58
N ASN A 118 15.09 -0.67 -19.71
CA ASN A 118 14.95 -0.80 -18.25
C ASN A 118 14.10 0.31 -17.64
N THR A 119 13.45 1.11 -18.48
CA THR A 119 12.51 2.12 -18.07
C THR A 119 11.15 1.50 -17.75
N VAL A 120 10.66 1.78 -16.54
CA VAL A 120 9.34 1.38 -16.06
C VAL A 120 8.48 2.63 -15.94
N THR A 121 7.20 2.53 -16.32
CA THR A 121 6.23 3.61 -16.14
C THR A 121 5.20 3.20 -15.12
N THR A 122 4.98 4.03 -14.10
CA THR A 122 3.91 3.83 -13.11
C THR A 122 2.87 4.91 -13.28
N GLU A 123 1.63 4.51 -13.54
CA GLU A 123 0.45 5.37 -13.59
C GLU A 123 -0.37 5.17 -12.32
N VAL A 124 -0.56 6.23 -11.52
CA VAL A 124 -1.46 6.19 -10.37
C VAL A 124 -2.86 6.61 -10.81
N LEU A 125 -3.85 5.76 -10.54
CA LEU A 125 -5.23 6.04 -10.91
C LEU A 125 -5.86 7.00 -9.90
N SER A 126 -6.51 8.02 -10.44
CA SER A 126 -6.97 9.18 -9.66
C SER A 126 -8.26 8.88 -8.90
N ASP A 127 -9.05 7.93 -9.39
CA ASP A 127 -10.35 7.55 -8.83
C ASP A 127 -10.22 6.82 -7.49
N THR A 128 -9.01 6.33 -7.15
CA THR A 128 -8.71 5.64 -5.88
C THR A 128 -8.10 6.53 -4.81
N LEU A 129 -7.81 7.79 -5.12
CA LEU A 129 -7.38 8.76 -4.12
C LEU A 129 -8.61 9.35 -3.43
N GLU A 130 -9.10 8.66 -2.40
CA GLU A 130 -10.18 9.14 -1.53
C GLU A 130 -9.87 10.58 -1.06
N GLY A 131 -10.68 11.54 -1.52
CA GLY A 131 -10.56 12.96 -1.19
C GLY A 131 -9.90 13.85 -2.26
N VAL A 132 -9.25 13.30 -3.29
CA VAL A 132 -8.61 14.10 -4.36
C VAL A 132 -9.56 14.33 -5.54
N GLY A 133 -10.41 13.35 -5.86
CA GLY A 133 -11.39 13.44 -6.96
C GLY A 133 -12.43 14.56 -6.80
N SER A 134 -12.73 15.00 -5.55
CA SER A 134 -13.67 16.11 -5.32
C SER A 134 -13.02 17.50 -5.42
N PHE A 135 -11.68 17.60 -5.33
CA PHE A 135 -10.98 18.88 -5.35
C PHE A 135 -10.55 19.31 -6.75
N VAL A 136 -10.39 18.34 -7.65
CA VAL A 136 -9.76 18.54 -8.95
C VAL A 136 -10.67 17.94 -10.02
N GLY A 137 -11.67 18.71 -10.46
CA GLY A 137 -12.55 18.38 -11.59
C GLY A 137 -11.80 18.42 -12.93
N VAL A 138 -10.72 17.66 -13.04
CA VAL A 138 -9.82 17.65 -14.18
C VAL A 138 -9.84 16.24 -14.77
N GLU A 139 -10.59 16.08 -15.85
CA GLU A 139 -10.39 14.94 -16.76
C GLU A 139 -8.92 14.94 -17.20
N GLY A 140 -8.19 13.84 -16.96
CA GLY A 140 -6.80 13.68 -17.43
C GLY A 140 -5.69 13.66 -16.36
N LEU A 141 -6.01 13.44 -15.08
CA LEU A 141 -5.01 13.26 -14.03
C LEU A 141 -4.13 12.01 -14.20
N GLY A 142 -4.57 11.01 -14.97
CA GLY A 142 -3.76 9.82 -15.29
C GLY A 142 -2.40 10.19 -15.88
N GLY A 143 -2.35 11.16 -16.81
CA GLY A 143 -1.10 11.67 -17.35
C GLY A 143 -0.26 12.53 -16.38
N LEU A 144 -0.90 13.13 -15.37
CA LEU A 144 -0.22 13.94 -14.34
C LEU A 144 0.44 13.04 -13.29
N LEU A 145 -0.20 11.93 -12.95
CA LEU A 145 0.29 10.95 -11.99
C LEU A 145 0.95 9.74 -12.68
N THR A 146 1.42 9.95 -13.92
CA THR A 146 2.29 9.01 -14.60
C THR A 146 3.74 9.41 -14.38
N PHE A 147 4.52 8.47 -13.88
CA PHE A 147 5.93 8.61 -13.60
C PHE A 147 6.72 7.56 -14.33
N THR A 148 7.93 7.89 -14.71
CA THR A 148 8.83 7.00 -15.41
C THR A 148 10.18 6.99 -14.71
N ALA A 149 10.74 5.80 -14.50
CA ALA A 149 12.03 5.65 -13.84
C ALA A 149 12.86 4.55 -14.53
N GLU A 150 14.17 4.74 -14.58
CA GLU A 150 15.10 3.70 -14.96
C GLU A 150 15.41 2.81 -13.74
N VAL A 151 15.19 1.50 -13.88
CA VAL A 151 15.46 0.54 -12.81
C VAL A 151 16.71 -0.29 -13.10
N PRO A 152 17.32 -0.91 -12.07
CA PRO A 152 18.37 -1.89 -12.29
C PRO A 152 17.92 -2.97 -13.28
N ARG A 153 18.86 -3.43 -14.12
CA ARG A 153 18.58 -4.47 -15.12
C ARG A 153 17.96 -5.73 -14.51
N GLU A 154 18.42 -6.14 -13.33
CA GLU A 154 17.85 -7.28 -12.59
C GLU A 154 16.35 -7.09 -12.32
N THR A 155 15.94 -5.91 -11.84
CA THR A 155 14.53 -5.58 -11.62
C THR A 155 13.74 -5.61 -12.92
N ALA A 156 14.27 -5.01 -13.99
CA ALA A 156 13.61 -5.02 -15.28
C ALA A 156 13.48 -6.44 -15.87
N ASP A 157 14.53 -7.26 -15.76
CA ASP A 157 14.53 -8.64 -16.27
C ASP A 157 13.55 -9.51 -15.48
N ALA A 158 13.46 -9.35 -14.15
CA ALA A 158 12.46 -10.02 -13.32
C ALA A 158 11.03 -9.63 -13.72
N LEU A 159 10.76 -8.33 -13.86
CA LEU A 159 9.45 -7.83 -14.29
C LEU A 159 9.11 -8.15 -15.78
N ARG A 160 10.07 -8.64 -16.57
CA ARG A 160 9.83 -9.14 -17.94
C ARG A 160 9.57 -10.65 -18.00
N ASP A 161 9.65 -11.36 -16.87
CA ASP A 161 9.33 -12.79 -16.80
C ASP A 161 8.21 -13.04 -15.79
N PRO A 162 6.96 -12.63 -16.09
CA PRO A 162 5.85 -12.71 -15.14
C PRO A 162 5.47 -14.15 -14.75
N ALA A 163 5.87 -15.14 -15.54
CA ALA A 163 5.60 -16.55 -15.25
C ALA A 163 6.25 -17.01 -13.93
N GLN A 164 7.32 -16.34 -13.47
CA GLN A 164 7.95 -16.67 -12.18
C GLN A 164 7.03 -16.40 -10.98
N PHE A 165 6.05 -15.51 -11.13
CA PHE A 165 5.07 -15.17 -10.09
C PHE A 165 3.79 -16.00 -10.21
N ALA A 166 3.67 -16.84 -11.25
CA ALA A 166 2.48 -17.64 -11.50
C ALA A 166 2.51 -18.94 -10.68
N GLY A 167 1.62 -19.06 -9.70
CA GLY A 167 1.38 -20.31 -8.97
C GLY A 167 2.31 -20.59 -7.79
N ALA A 168 2.81 -19.54 -7.14
CA ALA A 168 3.32 -19.64 -5.77
C ALA A 168 2.18 -19.99 -4.79
#